data_AF-A0A7V9EVD2-F1
#
_entry.id   AF-A0A7V9EVD2-F1
#
_cell.length_a   1.000
_cell.length_b   1.000
_cell.length_c   1.000
_cell.angle_alpha   90.00
_cell.angle_beta   90.00
_cell.angle_gamma   90.00
#
_symmetry.space_group_name_H-M   'P 1'
#
loop_
_entity.id
_entity.type
_entity.pdbx_description
1 polymer ?
#
loop_
_entity_poly.entity_id
_entity_poly.type
_entity_poly.pdbx_seq_one_letter_code
_entity_poly.pdbx_strand_id
1 'polypeptide(L)'
;MQTLLDEARRGQIEILTSTVSIAEVAFGAHERDHGLTEAGEEAIDHLWAPASPIILVDVPQAVTRNARTLIRKGKIDGVGGLRGADAIHLATARMFGCDELFTYENEARRLRWQEIAELAVSEPVTNLPQLDV
;
A
#
# COMPACT_ATOMS: atom_id res chain seq x y z
N MET A 1 9.09 -8.57 -3.01
CA MET A 1 7.74 -8.68 -3.58
C MET A 1 7.48 -10.07 -4.11
N GLN A 2 8.33 -10.62 -4.99
CA GLN A 2 8.15 -12.00 -5.50
C GLN A 2 7.95 -13.04 -4.39
N THR A 3 8.77 -13.00 -3.33
CA THR A 3 8.62 -13.90 -2.17
C THR A 3 7.26 -13.78 -1.47
N LEU A 4 6.78 -12.55 -1.23
CA LEU A 4 5.47 -12.30 -0.62
C LEU A 4 4.33 -12.74 -1.55
N LEU A 5 4.41 -12.43 -2.85
CA LEU A 5 3.42 -12.86 -3.83
C LEU A 5 3.36 -14.39 -3.93
N ASP A 6 4.50 -15.07 -3.85
CA ASP A 6 4.56 -16.53 -3.87
C ASP A 6 4.03 -17.14 -2.57
N GLU A 7 4.28 -16.52 -1.41
CA GLU A 7 3.65 -16.90 -0.12
C GLU A 7 2.13 -16.74 -0.17
N ALA A 8 1.64 -15.64 -0.74
CA ALA A 8 0.22 -15.39 -0.93
C ALA A 8 -0.42 -16.40 -1.90
N ARG A 9 0.26 -16.73 -3.01
CA ARG A 9 -0.19 -17.80 -3.93
C ARG A 9 -0.25 -19.17 -3.26
N ARG A 10 0.63 -19.43 -2.29
CA ARG A 10 0.60 -20.66 -1.47
C ARG A 10 -0.42 -20.61 -0.33
N GLY A 11 -1.15 -19.50 -0.16
CA GLY A 11 -2.12 -19.32 0.93
C GLY A 11 -1.48 -19.21 2.31
N GLN A 12 -0.20 -18.83 2.38
CA GLN A 12 0.53 -18.69 3.65
C GLN A 12 0.28 -17.33 4.31
N ILE A 13 0.02 -16.31 3.48
CA ILE A 13 -0.31 -14.96 3.89
C ILE A 13 -1.44 -14.44 3.00
N GLU A 14 -2.13 -13.40 3.45
CA GLU A 14 -3.04 -12.61 2.63
C GLU A 14 -2.39 -11.26 2.33
N ILE A 15 -2.35 -10.87 1.05
CA ILE A 15 -1.91 -9.54 0.64
C ILE A 15 -3.15 -8.74 0.29
N LEU A 16 -3.30 -7.57 0.90
CA LEU A 16 -4.43 -6.69 0.69
C LEU A 16 -3.96 -5.30 0.27
N THR A 17 -4.68 -4.67 -0.66
CA THR A 17 -4.53 -3.25 -0.95
C THR A 17 -5.87 -2.58 -1.23
N SER A 18 -5.92 -1.26 -1.06
CA SER A 18 -7.11 -0.48 -1.38
C SER A 18 -7.21 -0.18 -2.88
N THR A 19 -8.43 0.04 -3.38
CA THR A 19 -8.67 0.44 -4.77
C THR A 19 -7.98 1.75 -5.17
N VAL A 20 -7.53 2.57 -4.21
CA VAL A 20 -6.70 3.76 -4.48
C VAL A 20 -5.37 3.38 -5.12
N SER A 21 -4.81 2.21 -4.82
CA SER A 21 -3.54 1.77 -5.40
C SER A 21 -3.59 1.54 -6.90
N ILE A 22 -4.76 1.28 -7.49
CA ILE A 22 -4.90 1.19 -8.96
C ILE A 22 -4.45 2.52 -9.60
N ALA A 23 -4.89 3.65 -9.04
CA ALA A 23 -4.51 4.97 -9.55
C ALA A 23 -3.07 5.34 -9.21
N GLU A 24 -2.52 4.85 -8.09
CA GLU A 24 -1.14 5.14 -7.68
C GLU A 24 -0.11 4.37 -8.52
N VAL A 25 -0.42 3.12 -8.90
CA VAL A 25 0.48 2.28 -9.68
C VAL A 25 0.66 2.80 -11.11
N ALA A 26 -0.35 3.49 -11.67
CA ALA A 26 -0.20 4.21 -12.94
C ALA A 26 0.98 5.20 -12.92
N PHE A 27 1.25 5.84 -11.77
CA PHE A 27 2.36 6.79 -11.60
C PHE A 27 3.66 6.14 -11.07
N GLY A 28 3.64 4.83 -10.79
CA GLY A 28 4.66 4.12 -10.02
C GLY A 28 5.72 3.41 -10.85
N ALA A 29 5.37 2.89 -12.03
CA ALA A 29 6.28 2.19 -12.93
C ALA A 29 6.60 3.08 -14.14
N HIS A 30 7.87 3.39 -14.36
CA HIS A 30 8.43 3.99 -15.60
C HIS A 30 7.89 5.31 -16.19
N GLU A 31 6.85 5.93 -15.66
CA GLU A 31 6.34 7.21 -16.22
C GLU A 31 7.30 8.39 -16.09
N ARG A 32 8.31 8.33 -15.21
CA ARG A 32 9.22 9.47 -15.01
C ARG A 32 10.22 9.69 -16.14
N ASP A 33 10.59 8.64 -16.90
CA ASP A 33 11.65 8.76 -17.92
C ASP A 33 11.29 8.24 -19.32
N HIS A 34 10.41 7.23 -19.48
CA HIS A 34 10.16 6.59 -20.79
C HIS A 34 8.68 6.23 -21.10
N GLY A 35 7.77 6.37 -20.13
CA GLY A 35 6.39 5.87 -20.26
C GLY A 35 6.30 4.35 -20.07
N LEU A 36 5.11 3.86 -19.77
CA LEU A 36 4.83 2.43 -19.62
C LEU A 36 4.69 1.77 -20.99
N THR A 37 5.24 0.56 -21.16
CA THR A 37 4.99 -0.23 -22.37
C THR A 37 3.62 -0.90 -22.28
N GLU A 38 2.99 -1.23 -23.41
CA GLU A 38 1.72 -2.00 -23.42
C GLU A 38 1.83 -3.30 -22.60
N ALA A 39 2.98 -3.98 -22.65
CA ALA A 39 3.23 -5.18 -21.86
C ALA A 39 3.33 -4.91 -20.35
N GLY A 40 3.88 -3.75 -19.96
CA GLY A 40 3.92 -3.32 -18.56
C GLY A 40 2.54 -2.93 -18.03
N GLU A 41 1.71 -2.27 -18.84
CA GLU A 41 0.31 -1.97 -18.50
C GLU A 41 -0.49 -3.26 -18.30
N GLU A 42 -0.37 -4.22 -19.22
CA GLU A 42 -1.03 -5.52 -19.10
C GLU A 42 -0.58 -6.29 -17.85
N ALA A 43 0.72 -6.24 -17.53
CA ALA A 43 1.25 -6.86 -16.31
C ALA A 43 0.70 -6.22 -15.02
N ILE A 44 0.53 -4.89 -15.01
CA ILE A 44 -0.11 -4.16 -13.90
C ILE A 44 -1.58 -4.55 -13.80
N ASP A 45 -2.31 -4.57 -14.90
CA ASP A 45 -3.73 -4.93 -14.90
C ASP A 45 -3.98 -6.37 -14.43
N HIS A 46 -3.05 -7.27 -14.71
CA HIS A 46 -3.08 -8.64 -14.19
C HIS A 46 -2.97 -8.72 -12.66
N LEU A 47 -2.39 -7.72 -11.98
CA LEU A 47 -2.40 -7.65 -10.51
C LEU A 47 -3.80 -7.41 -9.94
N TRP A 48 -4.74 -6.93 -10.76
CA TRP A 48 -6.12 -6.64 -10.35
C TRP A 48 -7.12 -7.67 -10.87
N ALA A 49 -6.70 -8.54 -11.79
CA ALA A 49 -7.56 -9.54 -12.42
C ALA A 49 -8.01 -10.65 -11.44
N PRO A 50 -9.15 -11.31 -11.70
CA PRO A 50 -9.55 -12.51 -10.98
C PRO A 50 -8.42 -13.56 -10.98
N ALA A 51 -8.15 -14.17 -9.81
CA ALA A 51 -6.98 -15.02 -9.50
C ALA A 51 -5.66 -14.28 -9.17
N SER A 52 -5.71 -12.95 -9.00
CA SER A 52 -4.60 -12.22 -8.37
C SER A 52 -4.35 -12.71 -6.93
N PRO A 53 -3.08 -12.82 -6.50
CA PRO A 53 -2.74 -13.07 -5.09
C PRO A 53 -2.98 -11.84 -4.19
N ILE A 54 -3.42 -10.70 -4.77
CA ILE A 54 -3.71 -9.46 -4.06
C ILE A 54 -5.22 -9.32 -3.92
N ILE A 55 -5.69 -9.20 -2.69
CA ILE A 55 -7.07 -8.87 -2.35
C ILE A 55 -7.24 -7.36 -2.50
N LEU A 56 -8.11 -6.97 -3.44
CA LEU A 56 -8.45 -5.58 -3.65
C LEU A 56 -9.70 -5.22 -2.82
N VAL A 57 -9.60 -4.17 -2.00
CA VAL A 57 -10.73 -3.70 -1.20
C VAL A 57 -11.16 -2.29 -1.57
N ASP A 58 -12.47 -2.09 -1.65
CA ASP A 58 -13.05 -0.77 -1.85
C ASP A 58 -12.73 0.15 -0.67
N VAL A 59 -12.77 1.46 -0.93
CA VAL A 59 -12.61 2.50 0.08
C VAL A 59 -14.00 3.03 0.47
N PRO A 60 -14.70 2.40 1.44
CA PRO A 60 -15.98 2.89 1.91
C PRO A 60 -15.80 4.19 2.70
N GLN A 61 -16.90 4.92 2.91
CA GLN A 61 -16.89 6.14 3.71
C GLN A 61 -16.33 5.95 5.13
N ALA A 62 -16.46 4.75 5.70
CA ALA A 62 -15.86 4.44 7.00
C ALA A 62 -14.33 4.54 6.97
N VAL A 63 -13.67 4.04 5.93
CA VAL A 63 -12.21 4.17 5.74
C VAL A 63 -11.84 5.65 5.61
N THR A 64 -12.55 6.44 4.81
CA THR A 64 -12.21 7.85 4.61
C THR A 64 -12.38 8.68 5.90
N ARG A 65 -13.38 8.36 6.73
CA ARG A 65 -13.55 8.97 8.06
C ARG A 65 -12.42 8.58 9.01
N ASN A 66 -11.97 7.33 9.00
CA ASN A 66 -10.82 6.88 9.79
C ASN A 66 -9.52 7.55 9.33
N ALA A 67 -9.28 7.65 8.02
CA ALA A 67 -8.15 8.35 7.44
C ALA A 67 -8.10 9.82 7.91
N ARG A 68 -9.23 10.52 7.89
CA ARG A 68 -9.35 11.88 8.44
C ARG A 68 -8.97 11.94 9.93
N THR A 69 -9.38 10.95 10.73
CA THR A 69 -9.03 10.87 12.16
C THR A 69 -7.53 10.69 12.35
N LEU A 70 -6.87 9.81 11.59
CA LEU A 70 -5.41 9.59 11.65
C LEU A 70 -4.65 10.87 11.31
N ILE A 71 -5.05 11.59 10.25
CA ILE A 71 -4.44 12.88 9.87
C ILE A 71 -4.58 13.90 11.01
N ARG A 72 -5.75 13.95 11.67
CA ARG A 72 -5.97 14.87 12.79
C ARG A 72 -5.12 14.49 14.01
N LYS A 73 -5.03 13.20 14.34
CA LYS A 73 -4.19 12.68 15.41
C LYS A 73 -2.72 13.07 15.17
N GLY A 74 -2.17 12.75 14.00
CA GLY A 74 -0.80 13.12 13.65
C GLY A 74 -0.51 14.62 13.71
N LYS A 75 -1.49 15.49 13.41
CA LYS A 75 -1.34 16.95 13.60
C LYS A 75 -1.30 17.37 15.06
N ILE A 76 -2.12 16.76 15.92
CA ILE A 76 -2.20 17.07 17.35
C ILE A 76 -0.93 16.62 18.06
N ASP A 77 -0.44 15.43 17.72
CA ASP A 77 0.70 14.79 18.38
C ASP A 77 2.06 15.35 17.88
N GLY A 78 2.05 16.31 16.94
CA GLY A 78 3.26 16.86 16.32
C GLY A 78 3.92 15.92 15.31
N VAL A 79 3.30 14.78 15.02
CA VAL A 79 3.75 13.70 14.13
C VAL A 79 3.22 13.91 12.70
N GLY A 80 3.24 15.15 12.22
CA GLY A 80 2.68 15.54 10.92
C GLY A 80 3.37 14.85 9.73
N GLY A 81 2.75 14.99 8.55
CA GLY A 81 3.29 14.48 7.28
C GLY A 81 2.44 13.40 6.61
N LEU A 82 1.43 12.87 7.31
CA LEU A 82 0.47 11.93 6.74
C LEU A 82 -0.46 12.63 5.74
N ARG A 83 -0.43 12.23 4.46
CA ARG A 83 -1.28 12.77 3.39
C ARG A 83 -2.52 11.89 3.18
N GLY A 84 -3.45 12.36 2.35
CA GLY A 84 -4.75 11.72 2.14
C GLY A 84 -4.65 10.25 1.71
N ALA A 85 -3.81 9.95 0.71
CA ALA A 85 -3.62 8.59 0.21
C ALA A 85 -2.96 7.67 1.25
N ASP A 86 -1.85 8.10 1.85
CA ASP A 86 -1.19 7.37 2.95
C ASP A 86 -2.17 7.06 4.10
N ALA A 87 -3.00 8.03 4.47
CA ALA A 87 -3.98 7.87 5.53
C ALA A 87 -5.08 6.87 5.15
N ILE A 88 -5.46 6.79 3.87
CA ILE A 88 -6.42 5.79 3.37
C ILE A 88 -5.82 4.40 3.47
N HIS A 89 -4.56 4.20 3.07
CA HIS A 89 -3.91 2.89 3.19
C HIS A 89 -3.78 2.44 4.65
N LEU A 90 -3.32 3.31 5.55
CA LEU A 90 -3.26 3.00 6.98
C LEU A 90 -4.66 2.72 7.56
N ALA A 91 -5.67 3.52 7.21
CA ALA A 91 -7.03 3.31 7.68
C ALA A 91 -7.64 2.02 7.14
N THR A 92 -7.32 1.65 5.91
CA THR A 92 -7.73 0.38 5.28
C THR A 92 -7.10 -0.78 6.04
N ALA A 93 -5.77 -0.79 6.19
CA ALA A 93 -5.06 -1.85 6.90
C ALA A 93 -5.58 -2.05 8.33
N ARG A 94 -5.83 -0.96 9.07
CA ARG A 94 -6.46 -1.03 10.41
C ARG A 94 -7.87 -1.62 10.38
N MET A 95 -8.69 -1.23 9.41
CA MET A 95 -10.09 -1.67 9.33
C MET A 95 -10.21 -3.15 8.98
N PHE A 96 -9.31 -3.66 8.17
CA PHE A 96 -9.26 -5.06 7.75
C PHE A 96 -8.40 -5.94 8.67
N GLY A 97 -7.80 -5.37 9.72
CA GLY A 97 -7.05 -6.12 10.72
C GLY A 97 -5.73 -6.70 10.18
N CYS A 98 -5.09 -6.01 9.22
CA CYS A 98 -3.78 -6.41 8.74
C CYS A 98 -2.75 -6.38 9.90
N ASP A 99 -1.80 -7.29 9.88
CA ASP A 99 -0.70 -7.32 10.85
C ASP A 99 0.36 -6.24 10.55
N GLU A 100 0.58 -5.94 9.26
CA GLU A 100 1.65 -5.07 8.78
C GLU A 100 1.27 -4.33 7.50
N LEU A 101 1.76 -3.09 7.35
CA LEU A 101 1.71 -2.32 6.11
C LEU A 101 3.11 -2.18 5.52
N PHE A 102 3.26 -2.55 4.25
CA PHE A 102 4.51 -2.39 3.51
C PHE A 102 4.55 -1.08 2.73
N THR A 103 5.64 -0.31 2.87
CA THR A 103 5.86 0.95 2.15
C THR A 103 7.36 1.25 1.97
N TYR A 104 7.71 1.96 0.90
CA TYR A 104 9.07 2.45 0.64
C TYR A 104 9.34 3.82 1.27
N GLU A 105 8.41 4.36 2.05
CA GLU A 105 8.63 5.59 2.79
C GLU A 105 9.81 5.48 3.75
N ASN A 106 10.54 6.57 3.98
CA ASN A 106 11.74 6.52 4.82
C ASN A 106 11.42 6.07 6.27
N GLU A 107 12.43 5.52 6.94
CA GLU A 107 12.32 4.98 8.30
C GLU A 107 11.65 5.96 9.29
N ALA A 108 12.02 7.24 9.24
CA ALA A 108 11.45 8.25 10.12
C ALA A 108 9.93 8.41 9.89
N ARG A 109 9.43 8.30 8.66
CA ARG A 109 7.99 8.31 8.37
C ARG A 109 7.33 7.00 8.80
N ARG A 110 7.95 5.85 8.56
CA ARG A 110 7.41 4.55 8.98
C ARG A 110 7.19 4.48 10.49
N LEU A 111 8.19 4.88 11.30
CA LEU A 111 8.07 4.90 12.76
C LEU A 111 6.91 5.79 13.25
N ARG A 112 6.75 6.96 12.63
CA ARG A 112 5.63 7.87 12.92
C ARG A 112 4.28 7.26 12.57
N TRP A 113 4.20 6.54 11.45
CA TRP A 113 2.97 5.89 11.04
C TRP A 113 2.62 4.70 11.93
N GLN A 114 3.62 3.95 12.41
CA GLN A 114 3.41 2.90 13.41
C GLN A 114 2.75 3.45 14.67
N GLU A 115 3.23 4.60 15.17
CA GLU A 115 2.67 5.26 16.35
C GLU A 115 1.22 5.75 16.13
N ILE A 116 0.94 6.40 15.00
CA ILE A 116 -0.39 6.95 14.71
C ILE A 116 -1.40 5.83 14.43
N ALA A 117 -0.99 4.82 13.67
CA ALA A 117 -1.86 3.75 13.19
C ALA A 117 -1.93 2.56 14.14
N GLU A 118 -1.03 2.45 15.11
CA GLU A 118 -0.93 1.29 16.01
C GLU A 118 -0.83 -0.03 15.22
N LEU A 119 -0.02 -0.01 14.16
CA LEU A 119 0.14 -1.07 13.15
C LEU A 119 1.63 -1.17 12.78
N ALA A 120 2.14 -2.38 12.51
CA ALA A 120 3.51 -2.51 12.00
C ALA A 120 3.61 -1.85 10.62
N VAL A 121 4.68 -1.09 10.39
CA VAL A 121 4.94 -0.44 9.10
C VAL A 121 6.40 -0.64 8.75
N SER A 122 6.67 -1.37 7.69
CA SER A 122 8.03 -1.71 7.27
C SER A 122 8.22 -1.59 5.78
N GLU A 123 9.46 -1.75 5.35
CA GLU A 123 9.79 -1.90 3.95
C GLU A 123 9.60 -3.37 3.56
N PRO A 124 9.03 -3.68 2.38
CA PRO A 124 8.95 -5.05 1.93
C PRO A 124 10.36 -5.64 1.80
N VAL A 125 10.63 -6.78 2.44
CA VAL A 125 11.91 -7.48 2.28
C VAL A 125 11.97 -8.07 0.88
N THR A 126 12.84 -7.55 0.02
CA THR A 126 12.97 -8.01 -1.36
C THR A 126 14.44 -8.25 -1.73
N ASN A 127 14.76 -9.45 -2.25
CA ASN A 127 16.08 -9.75 -2.81
C ASN A 127 16.23 -9.30 -4.29
N LEU A 128 15.25 -8.57 -4.82
CA LEU A 128 15.18 -8.09 -6.19
C LEU A 128 14.80 -6.60 -6.17
N PRO A 129 15.25 -5.78 -7.13
CA PRO A 129 14.72 -4.42 -7.28
C PRO A 129 13.19 -4.42 -7.39
N GLN A 130 12.59 -3.27 -7.10
CA GLN A 130 11.17 -2.97 -7.36
C GLN A 130 10.80 -3.48 -8.75
N LEU A 131 9.57 -3.98 -8.94
CA LEU A 131 9.08 -4.52 -10.23
C LEU A 131 9.59 -3.66 -11.40
N ASP A 132 10.61 -4.16 -12.11
CA ASP A 132 11.08 -3.63 -13.37
C ASP A 132 10.06 -4.13 -14.42
N VAL A 133 8.96 -3.40 -14.57
CA VAL A 133 8.00 -3.51 -15.68
C VAL A 133 8.11 -2.29 -16.57
#